data_AF-A0A3N5HH68-F1
#
_entry.id   AF-A0A3N5HH68-F1
#
_cell.length_a   1.000
_cell.length_b   1.000
_cell.length_c   1.000
_cell.angle_alpha   90.00
_cell.angle_beta   90.00
_cell.angle_gamma   90.00
#
_symmetry.space_group_name_H-M   'P 1'
#
loop_
_entity.id
_entity.type
_entity.pdbx_description
1 polymer ?
#
loop_
_entity_poly.entity_id
_entity_poly.type
_entity_poly.pdbx_seq_one_letter_code
_entity_poly.pdbx_strand_id
1 'polypeptide(L)'
;MNRREVLFRVGGLLLALPASRVLLACGGDTGMGPDSLRFISSSDLGHTHFFTLQLTEITSPPAAGISRQTSNDLSHTHTVTLTEADLDSINAGNTVTITTSNDDNHTHTFAFRKS
;
A
#
# COMPACT_ATOMS: atom_id res chain seq x y z
N MET A 1 21.72 20.93 -20.24
CA MET A 1 22.14 22.35 -20.00
C MET A 1 21.21 23.19 -20.88
N ASN A 2 20.28 24.02 -20.40
CA ASN A 2 20.31 25.12 -19.43
C ASN A 2 18.89 25.23 -18.80
N ARG A 3 18.65 25.39 -17.48
CA ARG A 3 19.02 26.46 -16.52
C ARG A 3 18.41 27.84 -16.82
N ARG A 4 17.39 28.19 -16.00
CA ARG A 4 16.97 29.54 -15.50
C ARG A 4 16.11 30.33 -16.51
N GLU A 5 15.05 31.05 -16.11
CA GLU A 5 14.99 32.03 -15.02
C GLU A 5 13.61 32.12 -14.33
N VAL A 6 13.67 32.28 -13.01
CA VAL A 6 12.57 32.64 -12.11
C VAL A 6 12.55 34.16 -12.02
N LEU A 7 11.46 34.79 -12.45
CA LEU A 7 11.28 36.24 -12.34
C LEU A 7 10.71 36.58 -10.96
N PHE A 8 11.57 37.13 -10.09
CA PHE A 8 11.15 37.77 -8.85
C PHE A 8 10.46 39.11 -9.18
N ARG A 9 9.20 39.27 -8.80
CA ARG A 9 8.56 40.60 -8.67
C ARG A 9 8.23 40.86 -7.21
N VAL A 10 9.03 41.74 -6.63
CA VAL A 10 8.87 42.39 -5.34
C VAL A 10 7.72 43.40 -5.45
N GLY A 11 6.81 43.39 -4.48
CA GLY A 11 5.73 44.37 -4.35
C GLY A 11 5.02 44.18 -3.03
N GLY A 12 5.59 44.76 -1.97
CA GLY A 12 5.09 44.62 -0.60
C GLY A 12 3.78 45.39 -0.36
N LEU A 13 2.95 44.81 0.50
CA LEU A 13 1.92 45.55 1.22
C LEU A 13 1.90 45.03 2.67
N LEU A 14 2.47 45.84 3.56
CA LEU A 14 2.37 45.71 5.02
C LEU A 14 0.95 46.11 5.44
N LEU A 15 0.21 45.17 6.03
CA LEU A 15 -0.97 45.46 6.84
C LEU A 15 -0.87 44.69 8.15
N ALA A 16 -0.85 45.45 9.25
CA ALA A 16 -0.63 44.98 10.60
C ALA A 16 -1.98 44.65 11.29
N LEU A 17 -2.03 43.45 11.89
CA LEU A 17 -2.66 43.06 13.19
C LEU A 17 -4.19 43.21 13.34
N PRO A 18 -4.91 42.31 14.06
CA PRO A 18 -4.47 41.62 15.27
C PRO A 18 -4.81 40.11 15.35
N ALA A 19 -4.26 39.50 16.40
CA ALA A 19 -4.39 38.11 16.79
C ALA A 19 -5.83 37.58 16.78
N SER A 20 -6.09 36.57 15.95
CA SER A 20 -7.20 35.65 16.14
C SER A 20 -6.62 34.26 16.34
N ARG A 21 -6.56 33.86 17.61
CA ARG A 21 -6.32 32.48 18.02
C ARG A 21 -7.50 31.64 17.58
N VAL A 22 -7.43 31.09 16.36
CA VAL A 22 -8.28 29.98 15.95
C VAL A 22 -7.50 28.70 16.24
N LEU A 23 -7.45 28.35 17.53
CA LEU A 23 -7.34 26.96 17.94
C LEU A 23 -8.76 26.43 17.90
N LEU A 24 -9.15 25.67 16.88
CA LEU A 24 -10.23 24.69 17.05
C LEU A 24 -10.24 23.64 15.94
N ALA A 25 -10.01 22.41 16.39
CA ALA A 25 -10.48 21.14 15.83
C ALA A 25 -9.97 20.70 14.46
N CYS A 26 -8.72 20.23 14.43
CA CYS A 26 -8.41 19.05 13.62
C CYS A 26 -9.07 17.85 14.31
N GLY A 27 -10.37 17.68 14.09
CA GLY A 27 -11.10 16.47 14.45
C GLY A 27 -10.67 15.36 13.51
N GLY A 28 -9.55 14.72 13.85
CA GLY A 28 -9.13 13.50 13.18
C GLY A 28 -10.13 12.40 13.55
N ASP A 29 -11.08 12.15 12.65
CA ASP A 29 -11.79 10.88 12.59
C ASP A 29 -10.74 9.79 12.32
N THR A 30 -10.05 9.34 13.36
CA THR A 30 -9.41 8.03 13.35
C THR A 30 -10.51 7.01 13.56
N GLY A 31 -11.37 6.89 12.55
CA GLY A 31 -12.03 5.64 12.24
C GLY A 31 -10.92 4.66 11.92
N MET A 32 -10.27 4.12 12.97
CA MET A 32 -9.19 3.16 12.87
C MET A 32 -9.83 1.82 12.52
N GLY A 33 -10.36 1.75 11.29
CA GLY A 33 -10.45 0.49 10.59
C GLY A 33 -9.05 -0.13 10.61
N PRO A 34 -8.95 -1.46 10.64
CA PRO A 34 -7.65 -2.12 10.65
C PRO A 34 -6.80 -1.61 9.49
N ASP A 35 -5.66 -1.03 9.81
CA ASP A 35 -4.64 -0.64 8.85
C ASP A 35 -4.34 -1.83 7.93
N SER A 36 -4.12 -1.56 6.64
CA SER A 36 -3.88 -2.60 5.63
C SER A 36 -2.73 -2.24 4.70
N LEU A 37 -2.04 -3.26 4.19
CA LEU A 37 -0.99 -3.15 3.19
C LEU A 37 -1.49 -3.72 1.87
N ARG A 38 -1.34 -2.94 0.79
CA ARG A 38 -1.69 -3.36 -0.57
C ARG A 38 -0.43 -3.65 -1.38
N PHE A 39 -0.38 -4.84 -1.96
CA PHE A 39 0.70 -5.32 -2.82
C PHE A 39 0.24 -5.39 -4.26
N ILE A 40 1.19 -5.19 -5.18
CA ILE A 40 1.00 -5.31 -6.62
C ILE A 40 1.86 -6.47 -7.09
N SER A 41 1.33 -7.30 -7.96
CA SER A 41 2.08 -8.40 -8.56
C SER A 41 3.10 -7.91 -9.61
N SER A 42 3.94 -8.82 -10.10
CA SER A 42 4.61 -8.68 -11.39
C SER A 42 3.60 -8.42 -12.51
N SER A 43 4.09 -7.79 -13.58
CA SER A 43 3.31 -7.68 -14.81
C SER A 43 3.63 -8.85 -15.72
N ASP A 44 2.65 -9.70 -15.92
CA ASP A 44 2.73 -10.88 -16.78
C ASP A 44 1.59 -10.78 -17.79
N LEU A 45 1.87 -11.10 -19.05
CA LEU A 45 0.94 -10.92 -20.17
C LEU A 45 0.31 -9.52 -20.32
N GLY A 46 0.90 -8.49 -19.69
CA GLY A 46 0.52 -7.09 -19.86
C GLY A 46 -0.42 -6.53 -18.80
N HIS A 47 -0.74 -7.28 -17.73
CA HIS A 47 -1.54 -6.78 -16.60
C HIS A 47 -0.95 -7.19 -15.25
N THR A 48 -1.57 -6.72 -14.16
CA THR A 48 -1.15 -6.95 -12.76
C THR A 48 -2.36 -7.14 -11.88
N HIS A 49 -2.20 -7.80 -10.74
CA HIS A 49 -3.25 -7.87 -9.72
C HIS A 49 -2.83 -7.22 -8.40
N PHE A 50 -3.83 -6.88 -7.59
CA PHE A 50 -3.65 -6.43 -6.22
C PHE A 50 -3.94 -7.55 -5.22
N PHE A 51 -3.21 -7.54 -4.11
CA PHE A 51 -3.50 -8.35 -2.92
C PHE A 51 -3.39 -7.48 -1.67
N THR A 52 -4.35 -7.58 -0.76
CA THR A 52 -4.37 -6.81 0.49
C THR A 52 -4.15 -7.73 1.67
N LEU A 53 -3.30 -7.31 2.60
CA LEU A 53 -3.12 -7.92 3.92
C LEU A 53 -3.52 -6.91 5.00
N GLN A 54 -4.26 -7.35 5.99
CA GLN A 54 -4.52 -6.54 7.17
C GLN A 54 -3.25 -6.52 8.03
N LEU A 55 -2.93 -5.41 8.68
CA LEU A 55 -1.78 -5.38 9.60
C LEU A 55 -1.95 -6.40 10.73
N THR A 56 -3.19 -6.65 11.18
CA THR A 56 -3.49 -7.68 12.19
C THR A 56 -3.16 -9.09 11.74
N GLU A 57 -3.28 -9.38 10.43
CA GLU A 57 -2.89 -10.68 9.86
C GLU A 57 -1.38 -10.87 9.84
N ILE A 58 -0.60 -9.78 9.90
CA ILE A 58 0.86 -9.80 9.91
C ILE A 58 1.36 -9.78 11.36
N THR A 59 0.76 -8.98 12.24
CA THR A 59 1.19 -8.86 13.65
C THR A 59 0.66 -9.96 14.56
N SER A 60 -0.42 -10.64 14.15
CA SER A 60 -0.96 -11.84 14.80
C SER A 60 -1.33 -12.87 13.73
N PRO A 61 -0.35 -13.55 13.11
CA PRO A 61 -0.58 -14.50 12.03
C PRO A 61 -1.59 -15.59 12.38
N PRO A 62 -2.58 -15.88 11.52
CA PRO A 62 -3.42 -17.06 11.68
C PRO A 62 -2.59 -18.33 11.52
N ALA A 63 -2.73 -19.29 12.44
CA ALA A 63 -2.00 -20.57 12.37
C ALA A 63 -2.27 -21.38 11.09
N ALA A 64 -3.46 -21.20 10.49
CA ALA A 64 -3.80 -21.83 9.21
C ALA A 64 -3.20 -21.10 7.99
N GLY A 65 -2.52 -19.97 8.19
CA GLY A 65 -2.13 -19.05 7.14
C GLY A 65 -3.33 -18.35 6.49
N ILE A 66 -3.11 -17.85 5.27
CA ILE A 66 -4.08 -17.12 4.46
C ILE A 66 -4.06 -17.70 3.06
N SER A 67 -5.24 -17.99 2.51
CA SER A 67 -5.40 -18.34 1.10
C SER A 67 -6.58 -17.57 0.53
N ARG A 68 -6.31 -16.61 -0.37
CA ARG A 68 -7.34 -15.71 -0.91
C ARG A 68 -7.07 -15.36 -2.35
N GLN A 69 -8.13 -14.91 -3.02
CA GLN A 69 -8.03 -14.39 -4.38
C GLN A 69 -7.44 -12.97 -4.42
N THR A 70 -6.71 -12.68 -5.48
CA THR A 70 -6.30 -11.33 -5.86
C THR A 70 -7.51 -10.51 -6.34
N SER A 71 -7.29 -9.22 -6.64
CA SER A 71 -8.28 -8.42 -7.38
C SER A 71 -8.64 -9.08 -8.71
N ASN A 72 -9.89 -8.92 -9.14
CA ASN A 72 -10.30 -9.26 -10.49
C ASN A 72 -9.76 -8.20 -11.45
N ASP A 73 -8.90 -8.62 -12.37
CA ASP A 73 -8.41 -7.80 -13.47
C ASP A 73 -8.55 -8.62 -14.75
N LEU A 74 -8.93 -7.98 -15.85
CA LEU A 74 -9.24 -8.65 -17.12
C LEU A 74 -10.15 -9.89 -16.98
N SER A 75 -11.13 -9.83 -16.07
CA SER A 75 -12.13 -10.89 -15.84
C SER A 75 -11.62 -12.19 -15.21
N HIS A 76 -10.43 -12.21 -14.61
CA HIS A 76 -9.96 -13.35 -13.79
C HIS A 76 -9.23 -12.91 -12.52
N THR A 77 -8.97 -13.87 -11.65
CA THR A 77 -8.26 -13.72 -10.37
C THR A 77 -7.27 -14.85 -10.22
N HIS A 78 -6.24 -14.64 -9.41
CA HIS A 78 -5.39 -15.74 -8.96
C HIS A 78 -5.52 -15.97 -7.46
N THR A 79 -5.13 -17.15 -7.01
CA THR A 79 -5.02 -17.48 -5.58
C THR A 79 -3.59 -17.20 -5.11
N VAL A 80 -3.49 -16.47 -3.99
CA VAL A 80 -2.25 -16.30 -3.22
C VAL A 80 -2.43 -17.09 -1.93
N THR A 81 -1.45 -17.94 -1.62
CA THR A 81 -1.36 -18.67 -0.36
C THR A 81 -0.12 -18.22 0.40
N LEU A 82 -0.32 -17.77 1.64
CA LEU A 82 0.71 -17.38 2.60
C LEU A 82 0.57 -18.27 3.83
N THR A 83 1.66 -18.91 4.24
CA THR A 83 1.70 -19.68 5.48
C THR A 83 1.83 -18.76 6.70
N GLU A 84 1.63 -19.30 7.91
CA GLU A 84 1.95 -18.59 9.15
C GLU A 84 3.41 -18.11 9.16
N ALA A 85 4.35 -18.97 8.75
CA ALA A 85 5.78 -18.64 8.68
C ALA A 85 6.09 -17.52 7.68
N ASP A 86 5.36 -17.46 6.57
CA ASP A 86 5.49 -16.35 5.61
C ASP A 86 5.07 -15.03 6.25
N LEU A 87 3.94 -15.03 6.96
CA LEU A 87 3.43 -13.85 7.65
C LEU A 87 4.35 -13.40 8.78
N ASP A 88 4.92 -14.33 9.55
CA ASP A 88 5.97 -14.05 10.54
C ASP A 88 7.22 -13.43 9.91
N SER A 89 7.66 -13.97 8.76
CA SER A 89 8.81 -13.44 8.03
C SER A 89 8.55 -12.02 7.53
N ILE A 90 7.36 -11.76 6.98
CA ILE A 90 6.91 -10.41 6.60
C ILE A 90 6.87 -9.48 7.82
N ASN A 91 6.39 -9.97 8.97
CA ASN A 91 6.33 -9.19 10.21
C ASN A 91 7.72 -8.83 10.74
N ALA A 92 8.70 -9.73 10.57
CA ALA A 92 10.11 -9.50 10.85
C ALA A 92 10.79 -8.52 9.86
N GLY A 93 10.07 -8.06 8.83
CA GLY A 93 10.59 -7.11 7.84
C GLY A 93 11.33 -7.76 6.67
N ASN A 94 11.30 -9.10 6.58
CA ASN A 94 11.87 -9.80 5.42
C ASN A 94 10.93 -9.72 4.22
N THR A 95 11.50 -9.90 3.03
CA THR A 95 10.72 -10.05 1.80
C THR A 95 10.36 -11.51 1.58
N VAL A 96 9.07 -11.81 1.47
CA VAL A 96 8.54 -13.12 1.04
C VAL A 96 8.05 -13.02 -0.40
N THR A 97 8.50 -13.94 -1.25
CA THR A 97 8.09 -13.98 -2.66
C THR A 97 7.16 -15.16 -2.90
N ILE A 98 5.96 -14.89 -3.41
CA ILE A 98 4.94 -15.90 -3.69
C ILE A 98 4.55 -15.84 -5.16
N THR A 99 4.58 -16.99 -5.83
CA THR A 99 3.93 -17.18 -7.13
C THR A 99 2.48 -17.60 -6.90
N THR A 100 1.56 -16.97 -7.62
CA THR A 100 0.13 -17.29 -7.53
C THR A 100 -0.19 -18.66 -8.13
N SER A 101 -1.43 -19.13 -7.95
CA SER A 101 -1.96 -20.22 -8.78
C SER A 101 -1.91 -19.87 -10.27
N ASN A 102 -1.87 -20.92 -11.10
CA ASN A 102 -2.01 -20.80 -12.55
C ASN A 102 -3.49 -20.76 -12.91
N ASP A 103 -3.96 -19.58 -13.27
CA ASP A 103 -5.33 -19.32 -13.70
C ASP A 103 -5.26 -18.63 -15.05
N ASP A 104 -6.20 -18.93 -15.94
CA ASP A 104 -6.19 -18.42 -17.32
C ASP A 104 -4.80 -18.60 -18.02
N ASN A 105 -4.18 -19.76 -17.76
CA ASN A 105 -2.92 -20.20 -18.35
C ASN A 105 -1.68 -19.34 -18.02
N HIS A 106 -1.69 -18.56 -16.94
CA HIS A 106 -0.51 -17.84 -16.45
C HIS A 106 -0.51 -17.66 -14.92
N THR A 107 0.61 -17.16 -14.40
CA THR A 107 0.82 -16.87 -12.98
C THR A 107 1.40 -15.48 -12.83
N HIS A 108 1.25 -14.90 -11.65
CA HIS A 108 2.01 -13.73 -11.26
C HIS A 108 2.88 -13.99 -10.03
N THR A 109 3.80 -13.09 -9.75
CA THR A 109 4.66 -13.11 -8.55
C THR A 109 4.43 -11.87 -7.70
N PHE A 110 4.24 -12.05 -6.40
CA PHE A 110 4.18 -10.97 -5.42
C PHE A 110 5.44 -10.96 -4.55
N ALA A 111 5.92 -9.77 -4.21
CA ALA A 111 6.93 -9.54 -3.19
C ALA A 111 6.30 -8.86 -1.98
N PHE A 112 6.08 -9.61 -0.91
CA PHE A 112 5.50 -9.14 0.34
C PHE A 112 6.59 -8.69 1.30
N ARG A 113 6.48 -7.48 1.83
CA ARG A 113 7.30 -6.98 2.94
C ARG A 113 6.54 -5.90 3.70
N LYS A 114 6.79 -5.80 5.00
CA LYS A 114 6.35 -4.67 5.82
C LYS A 114 7.28 -3.49 5.50
N SER A 115 6.73 -2.40 4.95
CA SER A 115 7.50 -1.21 4.54
C SER A 115 7.66 -0.22 5.69
#